data_AF-A0A3M1SK75-F1
#
_entry.id   AF-A0A3M1SK75-F1
#
_cell.length_a   1.000
_cell.length_b   1.000
_cell.length_c   1.000
_cell.angle_alpha   90.00
_cell.angle_beta   90.00
_cell.angle_gamma   90.00
#
_symmetry.space_group_name_H-M   'P 1'
#
loop_
_entity.id
_entity.type
_entity.pdbx_description
1 polymer ?
#
loop_
_entity_poly.entity_id
_entity_poly.type
_entity_poly.pdbx_seq_one_letter_code
_entity_poly.pdbx_strand_id
1 'polypeptide(L)'
;MVEATYKLFHPKSTATCFLLREPKSETADDSSPNSDTVWLVTAAHVLEKTEGESAVLVLREKVGLYEYKRHDYPITIRRDDKPLWTKHPKFDTAVLKLETLPEFPVATLPMDVLADDETLQAA
;
A
#
# COMPACT_ATOMS: atom_id res chain seq x y z
N MET A 1 -2.91 4.91 -13.08
CA MET A 1 -2.55 3.55 -12.61
C MET A 1 -1.06 3.40 -12.34
N VAL A 2 -0.17 3.61 -13.32
CA VAL A 2 1.30 3.38 -13.17
C VAL A 2 1.94 4.21 -12.05
N GLU A 3 1.46 5.42 -11.79
CA GLU A 3 2.06 6.30 -10.77
C GLU A 3 1.89 5.79 -9.33
N ALA A 4 0.85 5.01 -9.05
CA ALA A 4 0.56 4.44 -7.73
C ALA A 4 1.19 3.04 -7.52
N THR A 5 1.99 2.57 -8.49
CA THR A 5 2.72 1.30 -8.42
C THR A 5 4.12 1.52 -7.86
N TYR A 6 4.51 0.67 -6.90
CA TYR A 6 5.78 0.79 -6.16
C TYR A 6 6.45 -0.58 -5.99
N LYS A 7 7.74 -0.55 -5.69
CA LYS A 7 8.49 -1.76 -5.33
C LYS A 7 8.34 -2.01 -3.83
N LEU A 8 7.97 -3.23 -3.48
CA LEU A 8 8.07 -3.77 -2.13
C LEU A 8 9.34 -4.62 -2.06
N PHE A 9 10.28 -4.21 -1.22
CA PHE A 9 11.62 -4.79 -1.13
C PHE A 9 11.90 -5.43 0.22
N HIS A 10 12.42 -6.63 0.18
CA HIS A 10 13.12 -7.32 1.25
C HIS A 10 14.24 -8.18 0.61
N PRO A 11 15.39 -8.42 1.27
CA PRO A 11 16.47 -9.24 0.71
C PRO A 11 16.04 -10.64 0.22
N LYS A 12 14.98 -11.20 0.82
CA LYS A 12 14.43 -12.52 0.48
C LYS A 12 13.21 -12.50 -0.45
N SER A 13 12.59 -11.34 -0.64
CA SER A 13 11.33 -11.19 -1.37
C SER A 13 11.27 -9.80 -1.98
N THR A 14 11.20 -9.72 -3.31
CA THR A 14 11.07 -8.46 -4.03
C THR A 14 9.91 -8.55 -5.00
N ALA A 15 9.00 -7.59 -4.92
CA ALA A 15 7.80 -7.59 -5.73
C ALA A 15 7.30 -6.19 -6.03
N THR A 16 6.19 -6.16 -6.76
CA THR A 16 5.40 -4.96 -7.03
C THR A 16 4.23 -4.89 -6.05
N CYS A 17 3.85 -3.67 -5.69
CA CYS A 17 2.63 -3.37 -4.96
C CYS A 17 2.00 -2.09 -5.53
N PHE A 18 0.77 -1.80 -5.14
CA PHE A 18 0.16 -0.51 -5.39
C PHE A 18 -0.55 0.01 -4.15
N LEU A 19 -0.77 1.32 -4.11
CA LEU A 19 -1.44 1.97 -2.98
C LEU A 19 -2.86 2.36 -3.34
N LEU A 20 -3.82 2.00 -2.48
CA LEU A 20 -5.19 2.48 -2.52
C LEU A 20 -5.40 3.50 -1.41
N ARG A 21 -6.21 4.52 -1.69
CA ARG A 21 -6.65 5.52 -0.73
C ARG A 21 -8.14 5.38 -0.52
N GLU A 22 -8.50 5.12 0.73
CA GLU A 22 -9.86 5.17 1.23
C GLU A 22 -10.06 6.54 1.90
N PRO A 23 -11.01 7.36 1.41
CA PRO A 23 -11.29 8.65 2.02
C PRO A 23 -11.77 8.46 3.45
N LYS A 24 -11.42 9.42 4.33
CA LYS A 24 -11.91 9.44 5.71
C LYS A 24 -13.44 9.30 5.77
N SER A 25 -13.93 8.40 6.62
CA SER A 25 -15.36 8.36 6.99
C SER A 25 -15.81 9.71 7.56
N GLU A 26 -16.98 10.21 7.16
CA GLU A 26 -17.55 11.49 7.62
C GLU A 26 -17.67 11.61 9.15
N THR A 27 -17.59 10.50 9.88
CA THR A 27 -17.68 10.41 11.34
C THR A 27 -16.35 10.59 12.09
N ALA A 28 -15.22 10.75 11.40
CA ALA A 28 -13.92 10.84 12.05
C ALA A 28 -13.53 12.29 12.36
N ASP A 29 -13.05 12.53 13.57
CA ASP A 29 -12.73 13.85 14.14
C ASP A 29 -11.80 14.67 13.23
N ASP A 30 -12.21 15.91 12.91
CA ASP A 30 -11.65 16.79 11.88
C ASP A 30 -10.26 17.37 12.26
N SER A 31 -9.78 17.05 13.46
CA SER A 31 -8.52 17.54 14.04
C SER A 31 -7.26 16.79 13.56
N SER A 32 -7.40 15.71 12.78
CA SER A 32 -6.27 14.92 12.27
C SER A 32 -5.97 15.23 10.80
N PRO A 33 -4.88 15.98 10.48
CA PRO A 33 -4.59 16.49 9.13
C PRO A 33 -4.17 15.43 8.08
N ASN A 34 -4.28 14.12 8.38
CA ASN A 34 -3.96 13.01 7.47
C ASN A 34 -4.88 11.81 7.74
N SER A 35 -6.18 12.05 7.60
CA SER A 35 -7.20 11.09 8.01
C SER A 35 -7.57 10.02 7.00
N ASP A 36 -7.02 10.10 5.79
CA ASP A 36 -7.24 9.08 4.76
C ASP A 36 -6.51 7.80 5.15
N THR A 37 -7.19 6.66 4.96
CA THR A 37 -6.52 5.37 5.13
C THR A 37 -5.86 4.98 3.81
N VAL A 38 -4.58 4.65 3.87
CA VAL A 38 -3.84 4.14 2.71
C VAL A 38 -3.55 2.66 2.91
N TRP A 39 -3.94 1.88 1.91
CA TRP A 39 -3.76 0.44 1.84
C TRP A 39 -2.67 0.11 0.83
N LEU A 40 -1.67 -0.66 1.26
CA LEU A 40 -0.76 -1.35 0.34
C LEU A 40 -1.40 -2.65 -0.10
N VAL A 41 -1.47 -2.87 -1.41
CA VAL A 41 -1.98 -4.10 -2.02
C VAL A 41 -0.86 -4.82 -2.77
N THR A 42 -0.72 -6.12 -2.53
CA THR A 42 0.28 -6.97 -3.18
C THR A 42 -0.19 -8.44 -3.21
N ALA A 43 0.63 -9.33 -3.79
CA ALA A 43 0.37 -10.77 -3.72
C ALA A 43 0.67 -11.32 -2.32
N ALA A 44 -0.14 -12.24 -1.81
CA ALA A 44 0.01 -12.75 -0.45
C ALA A 44 1.34 -13.49 -0.27
N HIS A 45 1.75 -14.29 -1.27
CA HIS A 45 3.00 -15.04 -1.20
C HIS A 45 4.24 -14.14 -1.05
N VAL A 46 4.17 -12.86 -1.45
CA VAL A 46 5.27 -11.91 -1.32
C VAL A 46 5.52 -11.63 0.16
N LEU A 47 4.45 -11.35 0.91
CA LEU A 47 4.50 -11.07 2.35
C LEU A 47 4.82 -12.34 3.14
N GLU A 48 4.31 -13.50 2.73
CA GLU A 48 4.65 -14.80 3.31
C GLU A 48 6.15 -15.13 3.20
N LYS A 49 6.78 -14.84 2.05
CA LYS A 49 8.23 -15.04 1.82
C LYS A 49 9.11 -13.98 2.48
N THR A 50 8.56 -12.84 2.89
CA THR A 50 9.31 -11.81 3.60
C THR A 50 9.54 -12.27 5.03
N GLU A 51 10.80 -12.55 5.38
CA GLU A 51 11.23 -12.89 6.74
C GLU A 51 11.23 -11.65 7.65
N GLY A 52 11.02 -11.84 8.96
CA GLY A 52 11.05 -10.75 9.93
C GLY A 52 9.83 -9.83 9.91
N GLU A 53 9.99 -8.69 10.59
CA GLU A 53 8.88 -7.78 10.91
C GLU A 53 8.71 -6.62 9.94
N SER A 54 9.67 -6.37 9.06
CA SER A 54 9.67 -5.18 8.22
C SER A 54 10.00 -5.47 6.75
N ALA A 55 9.56 -4.55 5.90
CA ALA A 55 9.92 -4.46 4.49
C ALA A 55 10.21 -3.01 4.14
N VAL A 56 10.75 -2.76 2.95
CA VAL A 56 10.97 -1.41 2.43
C VAL A 56 10.02 -1.15 1.27
N LEU A 57 9.16 -0.15 1.43
CA LEU A 57 8.40 0.42 0.34
C LEU A 57 9.28 1.46 -0.37
N VAL A 58 9.68 1.19 -1.61
CA VAL A 58 10.51 2.13 -2.37
C VAL A 58 9.61 3.15 -3.04
N LEU A 59 9.59 4.34 -2.45
CA LEU A 59 8.80 5.49 -2.88
C LEU A 59 9.61 6.42 -3.78
N ARG A 60 8.89 7.29 -4.47
CA ARG A 60 9.45 8.34 -5.32
C ARG A 60 8.72 9.65 -5.08
N GLU A 61 9.48 10.69 -4.81
CA GLU A 61 8.99 12.07 -4.70
C GLU A 61 9.34 12.79 -6.01
N LYS A 62 8.35 13.42 -6.64
CA LYS A 62 8.59 14.26 -7.81
C LYS A 62 9.13 15.61 -7.36
N VAL A 63 10.40 15.89 -7.65
CA VAL A 63 11.08 17.14 -7.23
C VAL A 63 11.29 18.12 -8.39
N GLY A 64 10.98 17.70 -9.62
CA GLY A 64 11.04 18.52 -10.83
C GLY A 64 10.25 17.91 -12.00
N LEU A 65 10.32 18.50 -13.19
CA LEU A 65 9.55 18.05 -14.35
C LEU A 65 9.89 16.59 -14.75
N TYR A 66 11.16 16.21 -14.64
CA TYR A 66 11.67 14.87 -14.96
C TYR A 66 12.58 14.32 -13.86
N GLU A 67 12.49 14.88 -12.66
CA GLU A 67 13.37 14.53 -11.56
C GLU A 67 12.57 13.88 -10.43
N TYR A 68 13.01 12.69 -10.04
CA TYR A 68 12.45 11.93 -8.94
C TYR A 68 13.52 11.63 -7.90
N LYS A 69 13.20 11.93 -6.66
CA LYS A 69 14.00 11.53 -5.50
C LYS A 69 13.47 10.21 -4.96
N ARG A 70 14.36 9.21 -4.86
CA ARG A 70 14.04 7.92 -4.24
C ARG A 70 13.99 8.04 -2.73
N HIS A 71 12.99 7.42 -2.12
CA HIS A 71 12.86 7.28 -0.68
C HIS A 71 12.63 5.81 -0.32
N ASP A 72 13.56 5.23 0.44
CA ASP A 72 13.38 3.89 0.99
C ASP A 72 12.60 4.06 2.30
N TYR A 73 11.32 3.67 2.29
CA TYR A 73 10.39 3.85 3.40
C TYR A 73 10.18 2.52 4.12
N PRO A 74 10.79 2.31 5.30
CA PRO A 74 10.58 1.10 6.07
C PRO A 74 9.12 1.02 6.54
N ILE A 75 8.50 -0.13 6.37
CA ILE A 75 7.15 -0.41 6.83
C ILE A 75 7.16 -1.66 7.71
N THR A 76 6.31 -1.65 8.73
CA THR A 76 6.08 -2.80 9.60
C THR A 76 5.02 -3.70 8.96
N ILE A 77 5.36 -4.98 8.78
CA ILE A 77 4.46 -5.99 8.19
C ILE A 77 4.07 -7.08 9.20
N ARG A 78 4.80 -7.20 10.31
CA ARG A 78 4.47 -8.07 11.46
C ARG A 78 4.78 -7.37 12.78
N ARG A 79 4.12 -7.81 13.85
CA ARG A 79 4.46 -7.43 15.23
C ARG A 79 4.36 -8.69 16.09
N ASP A 80 5.45 -9.03 16.80
CA ASP A 80 5.55 -10.26 17.59
C ASP A 80 5.23 -11.50 16.72
N ASP A 81 5.83 -11.55 15.54
CA ASP A 81 5.61 -12.56 14.48
C ASP A 81 4.17 -12.65 13.91
N LYS A 82 3.23 -11.82 14.38
CA LYS A 82 1.85 -11.80 13.87
C LYS A 82 1.75 -10.88 12.66
N PRO A 83 1.11 -11.33 11.55
CA PRO A 83 0.91 -10.48 10.38
C PRO A 83 0.02 -9.28 10.69
N LEU A 84 0.45 -8.10 10.23
CA LEU A 84 -0.37 -6.87 10.23
C LEU A 84 -1.19 -6.73 8.93
N TRP A 85 -1.02 -7.68 8.00
CA TRP A 85 -1.69 -7.73 6.72
C TRP A 85 -2.79 -8.81 6.71
N THR A 86 -3.79 -8.61 5.85
CA THR A 86 -4.90 -9.55 5.66
C THR A 86 -4.78 -10.24 4.31
N LYS A 87 -4.82 -11.57 4.32
CA LYS A 87 -4.84 -12.41 3.12
C LYS A 87 -6.28 -12.59 2.63
N HIS A 88 -6.50 -12.55 1.32
CA HIS A 88 -7.76 -12.99 0.74
C HIS A 88 -7.92 -14.53 0.86
N PRO A 89 -9.08 -15.07 1.28
CA PRO A 89 -9.23 -16.49 1.59
C PRO A 89 -9.02 -17.43 0.39
N LYS A 90 -9.27 -16.96 -0.84
CA LYS A 90 -9.22 -17.78 -2.07
C LYS A 90 -8.12 -17.40 -3.06
N PHE A 91 -7.68 -16.15 -3.03
CA PHE A 91 -6.83 -15.57 -4.08
C PHE A 91 -5.51 -15.14 -3.47
N ASP A 92 -4.45 -15.14 -4.28
CA ASP A 92 -3.11 -14.75 -3.86
C ASP A 92 -2.98 -13.22 -3.81
N THR A 93 -3.73 -12.61 -2.89
CA THR A 93 -3.79 -11.17 -2.70
C THR A 93 -3.82 -10.87 -1.21
N ALA A 94 -3.11 -9.83 -0.82
CA ALA A 94 -3.07 -9.34 0.54
C ALA A 94 -3.09 -7.82 0.59
N VAL A 95 -3.64 -7.29 1.68
CA VAL A 95 -3.70 -5.86 1.97
C VAL A 95 -3.05 -5.56 3.32
N LEU A 96 -2.33 -4.45 3.39
CA LEU A 96 -1.70 -3.93 4.60
C LEU A 96 -2.08 -2.45 4.76
N LYS A 97 -2.62 -2.08 5.92
CA LYS A 97 -2.82 -0.67 6.27
C LYS A 97 -1.47 -0.04 6.60
N LEU A 98 -1.13 1.08 5.96
CA LEU A 98 0.05 1.85 6.34
C LEU A 98 -0.24 2.65 7.62
N GLU A 99 0.52 2.41 8.69
CA GLU A 99 0.37 3.12 9.98
C GLU A 99 0.77 4.60 9.85
N THR A 100 1.77 4.87 9.02
CA THR A 100 2.31 6.20 8.78
C THR A 100 2.45 6.43 7.28
N LEU A 101 2.35 7.71 6.89
CA LEU A 101 2.59 8.17 5.54
C LEU A 101 3.81 9.08 5.54
N PRO A 102 4.57 9.13 4.42
CA PRO A 102 5.64 10.10 4.29
C PRO A 102 5.10 11.53 4.24
N GLU A 103 5.96 12.50 4.57
CA GLU A 103 5.63 13.93 4.57
C GLU A 103 5.51 14.55 3.17
N PHE A 104 5.87 13.80 2.13
CA PHE A 104 5.76 14.22 0.73
C PHE A 104 4.58 13.52 0.03
N PRO A 105 4.02 14.11 -1.03
CA PRO A 105 2.92 13.50 -1.77
C PRO A 105 3.27 12.13 -2.37
N VAL A 106 2.43 11.13 -2.08
CA VAL A 106 2.50 9.79 -2.66
C VAL A 106 1.27 9.55 -3.51
N ALA A 107 1.47 9.06 -4.73
CA ALA A 107 0.38 8.72 -5.62
C ALA A 107 -0.35 7.46 -5.12
N THR A 108 -1.67 7.54 -5.07
CA THR A 108 -2.56 6.47 -4.65
C THR A 108 -3.69 6.34 -5.67
N LEU A 109 -4.28 5.15 -5.77
CA LEU A 109 -5.53 4.96 -6.49
C LEU A 109 -6.72 5.18 -5.56
N PRO A 110 -7.80 5.84 -6.01
CA PRO A 110 -9.05 5.86 -5.25
C PRO A 110 -9.69 4.46 -5.23
N MET A 111 -10.51 4.16 -4.23
CA MET A 111 -11.13 2.83 -4.08
C MET A 111 -12.09 2.47 -5.22
N ASP A 112 -12.71 3.46 -5.84
CA ASP A 112 -13.67 3.31 -6.96
C ASP A 112 -13.03 2.79 -8.26
N VAL A 113 -11.70 2.69 -8.34
CA VAL A 113 -11.03 2.01 -9.47
C VAL A 113 -11.16 0.50 -9.40
N LEU A 114 -11.49 -0.05 -8.23
CA LEU A 114 -11.72 -1.48 -8.07
C LEU A 114 -13.14 -1.78 -8.55
N ALA A 115 -13.26 -2.73 -9.47
CA ALA A 115 -14.56 -3.25 -9.88
C ALA A 115 -15.23 -3.94 -8.68
N ASP A 116 -16.49 -3.63 -8.46
CA ASP A 116 -17.38 -4.44 -7.63
C ASP A 116 -17.91 -5.64 -8.42
N ASP A 117 -18.69 -6.49 -7.75
CA ASP A 117 -19.24 -7.70 -8.35
C ASP A 117 -20.17 -7.37 -9.54
N GLU A 118 -20.91 -6.27 -9.48
CA GLU A 118 -21.80 -5.83 -10.56
C GLU A 118 -21.00 -5.39 -11.79
N THR A 119 -19.98 -4.54 -11.58
CA THR A 119 -19.09 -4.04 -12.63
C THR A 119 -18.33 -5.19 -13.30
N LEU A 120 -17.88 -6.18 -12.53
CA LEU A 120 -17.15 -7.32 -13.06
C LEU A 120 -18.04 -8.24 -13.90
N GLN A 121 -19.31 -8.43 -13.51
CA GLN A 121 -20.26 -9.26 -14.28
C GLN A 121 -20.71 -8.61 -15.59
N ALA A 122 -20.63 -7.28 -15.70
CA ALA A 122 -21.03 -6.52 -16.88
C ALA A 122 -19.93 -6.44 -17.96
N ALA A 123 -18.71 -6.89 -17.69
CA ALA A 123 -17.54 -6.85 -18.58
C ALA A 123 -17.37 -8.14 -19.40
#